data_AF-A0A965YF49-F1
#
_entry.id   AF-A0A965YF49-F1
#
_cell.length_a   1.000
_cell.length_b   1.000
_cell.length_c   1.000
_cell.angle_alpha   90.00
_cell.angle_beta   90.00
_cell.angle_gamma   90.00
#
_symmetry.space_group_name_H-M   'P 1'
#
loop_
_entity.id
_entity.type
_entity.pdbx_description
1 polymer ?
#
loop_
_entity_poly.entity_id
_entity_poly.type
_entity_poly.pdbx_seq_one_letter_code
_entity_poly.pdbx_strand_id
1 'polypeptide(L)'
;EGEDKQLVKEGMALTLLSNLSLPRSAAFKDGFAKVVQLGLIVAEGNEQAGELISQLEGFFSQYLENQDELVERMKQQFAPHLEQKQAQLRQQYGPNFTLRPEQDPEFMKLLDKQLAQLDEQYTNILSQAKEQLKQMLGIE
;
A
#
# COMPACT_ATOMS: atom_id res chain seq x y z
N GLU A 1 -37.75 14.00 3.85
CA GLU A 1 -37.12 13.59 2.57
C GLU A 1 -35.71 14.15 2.35
N GLY A 2 -35.35 15.35 2.86
CA GLY A 2 -33.98 15.89 2.75
C GLY A 2 -32.99 15.33 3.77
N GLU A 3 -33.38 15.23 5.05
CA GLU A 3 -32.52 14.71 6.13
C GLU A 3 -32.14 13.23 5.93
N ASP A 4 -33.09 12.38 5.51
CA ASP A 4 -32.81 10.96 5.25
C ASP A 4 -31.76 10.76 4.15
N LYS A 5 -31.78 11.60 3.11
CA LYS A 5 -30.81 11.53 2.00
C LYS A 5 -29.41 11.93 2.45
N GLN A 6 -29.30 12.92 3.34
CA GLN A 6 -28.01 13.38 3.85
C GLN A 6 -27.38 12.35 4.79
N LEU A 7 -28.16 11.76 5.70
CA LEU A 7 -27.72 10.69 6.58
C LEU A 7 -27.28 9.43 5.81
N VAL A 8 -27.97 9.09 4.71
CA VAL A 8 -27.57 7.97 3.85
C VAL A 8 -26.24 8.25 3.15
N LYS A 9 -26.03 9.47 2.61
CA LYS A 9 -24.75 9.85 1.98
C LYS A 9 -23.60 9.80 2.98
N GLU A 10 -23.83 10.27 4.21
CA GLU A 10 -22.86 10.20 5.30
C GLU A 10 -22.49 8.76 5.66
N GLY A 11 -23.47 7.88 5.83
CA GLY A 11 -23.24 6.46 6.12
C GLY A 11 -22.47 5.74 4.98
N MET A 12 -22.76 6.08 3.73
CA MET A 12 -22.01 5.57 2.57
C MET A 12 -20.56 6.04 2.60
N ALA A 13 -20.32 7.32 2.88
CA ALA A 13 -18.99 7.89 2.96
C ALA A 13 -18.15 7.25 4.07
N LEU A 14 -18.70 7.14 5.28
CA LEU A 14 -18.05 6.49 6.42
C LEU A 14 -17.70 5.04 6.09
N THR A 15 -18.64 4.29 5.52
CA THR A 15 -18.41 2.90 5.12
C THR A 15 -17.28 2.79 4.09
N LEU A 16 -17.26 3.67 3.08
CA LEU A 16 -16.23 3.68 2.05
C LEU A 16 -14.84 4.01 2.65
N LEU A 17 -14.75 5.07 3.46
CA LEU A 17 -13.49 5.50 4.08
C LEU A 17 -12.96 4.46 5.09
N SER A 18 -13.83 3.80 5.84
CA SER A 18 -13.43 2.74 6.78
C SER A 18 -12.88 1.50 6.08
N ASN A 19 -13.40 1.16 4.90
CA ASN A 19 -12.95 0.01 4.12
C ASN A 19 -11.76 0.29 3.19
N LEU A 20 -11.42 1.57 2.99
CA LEU A 20 -10.30 1.96 2.15
C LEU A 20 -8.96 1.59 2.81
N SER A 21 -8.25 0.59 2.30
CA SER A 21 -6.94 0.17 2.84
C SER A 21 -5.91 0.09 1.72
N LEU A 22 -4.62 0.07 2.08
CA LEU A 22 -3.57 -0.19 1.11
C LEU A 22 -3.80 -1.54 0.39
N PRO A 23 -3.64 -1.60 -0.94
CA PRO A 23 -3.87 -2.83 -1.68
C PRO A 23 -2.75 -3.84 -1.43
N ARG A 24 -3.05 -5.13 -1.52
CA ARG A 24 -2.03 -6.19 -1.40
C ARG A 24 -1.44 -6.64 -2.73
N SER A 25 -2.09 -6.26 -3.84
CA SER A 25 -1.67 -6.65 -5.19
C SER A 25 -2.35 -5.78 -6.23
N ALA A 26 -1.84 -5.79 -7.46
CA ALA A 26 -2.39 -5.05 -8.59
C ALA A 26 -3.84 -5.43 -8.95
N ALA A 27 -4.35 -6.57 -8.47
CA ALA A 27 -5.74 -6.99 -8.65
C ALA A 27 -6.77 -6.01 -8.07
N PHE A 28 -6.34 -5.06 -7.21
CA PHE A 28 -7.22 -4.01 -6.71
C PHE A 28 -7.86 -3.19 -7.84
N LYS A 29 -7.15 -2.99 -8.97
CA LYS A 29 -7.59 -2.18 -10.10
C LYS A 29 -8.92 -2.64 -10.70
N ASP A 30 -9.15 -3.95 -10.74
CA ASP A 30 -10.37 -4.56 -11.30
C ASP A 30 -11.64 -4.13 -10.55
N GLY A 31 -11.52 -3.85 -9.25
CA GLY A 31 -12.62 -3.39 -8.39
C GLY A 31 -12.59 -1.89 -8.09
N PHE A 32 -11.44 -1.24 -8.26
CA PHE A 32 -11.23 0.12 -7.75
C PHE A 32 -12.06 1.17 -8.49
N ALA A 33 -12.35 0.98 -9.78
CA ALA A 33 -13.20 1.88 -10.55
C ALA A 33 -14.59 2.06 -9.91
N LYS A 34 -15.15 1.02 -9.29
CA LYS A 34 -16.44 1.11 -8.57
C LYS A 34 -16.30 1.90 -7.27
N VAL A 35 -15.18 1.76 -6.57
CA VAL A 35 -14.88 2.53 -5.35
C VAL A 35 -14.77 4.02 -5.70
N VAL A 36 -14.08 4.36 -6.77
CA VAL A 36 -13.98 5.74 -7.28
C VAL A 36 -15.37 6.27 -7.64
N GLN A 37 -16.17 5.53 -8.39
CA GLN A 37 -17.54 5.96 -8.74
C GLN A 37 -18.41 6.22 -7.51
N LEU A 38 -18.40 5.32 -6.52
CA LEU A 38 -19.12 5.52 -5.25
C LEU A 38 -18.60 6.73 -4.49
N GLY A 39 -17.28 6.91 -4.47
CA GLY A 39 -16.64 8.07 -3.85
C GLY A 39 -17.03 9.40 -4.51
N LEU A 40 -17.12 9.45 -5.84
CA LEU A 40 -17.56 10.63 -6.58
C LEU A 40 -19.03 10.97 -6.34
N ILE A 41 -19.90 9.96 -6.17
CA ILE A 41 -21.31 10.17 -5.79
C ILE A 41 -21.40 10.77 -4.37
N VAL A 42 -20.57 10.28 -3.45
CA VAL A 42 -20.48 10.81 -2.09
C VAL A 42 -19.92 12.24 -2.09
N ALA A 43 -18.94 12.52 -2.94
CA ALA A 43 -18.31 13.84 -3.09
C ALA A 43 -19.10 14.82 -3.99
N GLU A 44 -20.33 14.49 -4.36
CA GLU A 44 -21.17 15.37 -5.18
C GLU A 44 -21.31 16.76 -4.54
N GLY A 45 -20.90 17.80 -5.27
CA GLY A 45 -20.88 19.18 -4.78
C GLY A 45 -19.59 19.61 -4.07
N ASN A 46 -18.60 18.72 -3.95
CA ASN A 46 -17.26 19.03 -3.45
C ASN A 46 -16.18 18.52 -4.43
N GLU A 47 -15.73 19.40 -5.34
CA GLU A 47 -14.75 19.07 -6.38
C GLU A 47 -13.41 18.61 -5.79
N GLN A 48 -12.97 19.21 -4.68
CA GLN A 48 -11.71 18.88 -4.01
C GLN A 48 -11.73 17.44 -3.46
N ALA A 49 -12.86 17.03 -2.88
CA ALA A 49 -13.03 15.65 -2.42
C ALA A 49 -13.01 14.66 -3.61
N GLY A 50 -13.65 15.02 -4.74
CA GLY A 50 -13.64 14.20 -5.95
C GLY A 50 -12.25 14.03 -6.56
N GLU A 51 -11.45 15.10 -6.59
CA GLU A 51 -10.05 15.06 -7.02
C GLU A 51 -9.20 14.16 -6.12
N LEU A 52 -9.32 14.30 -4.79
CA LEU A 52 -8.58 13.50 -3.83
C LEU A 52 -8.93 12.00 -3.95
N ILE A 53 -10.19 11.66 -4.16
CA ILE A 53 -10.64 10.27 -4.41
C ILE A 53 -10.04 9.73 -5.72
N SER A 54 -10.00 10.55 -6.76
CA SER A 54 -9.47 10.15 -8.07
C SER A 54 -7.95 9.89 -8.03
N GLN A 55 -7.22 10.56 -7.13
CA GLN A 55 -5.78 10.37 -6.95
C GLN A 55 -5.42 9.06 -6.23
N LEU A 56 -6.36 8.44 -5.51
CA LEU A 56 -6.10 7.23 -4.72
C LEU A 56 -5.63 6.04 -5.58
N GLU A 57 -6.09 5.93 -6.84
CA GLU A 57 -5.65 4.83 -7.72
C GLU A 57 -4.15 4.92 -8.04
N GLY A 58 -3.70 6.15 -8.35
CA GLY A 58 -2.28 6.44 -8.61
C GLY A 58 -1.44 6.18 -7.37
N PHE A 59 -1.91 6.66 -6.21
CA PHE A 59 -1.27 6.43 -4.91
C PHE A 59 -1.11 4.92 -4.60
N PHE A 60 -2.16 4.13 -4.81
CA PHE A 60 -2.16 2.68 -4.62
C PHE A 60 -1.25 1.94 -5.61
N SER A 61 -1.18 2.40 -6.85
CA SER A 61 -0.25 1.86 -7.84
C SER A 61 1.21 2.15 -7.42
N GLN A 62 1.48 3.37 -6.98
CA GLN A 62 2.81 3.79 -6.55
C GLN A 62 3.28 3.05 -5.28
N TYR A 63 2.37 2.73 -4.36
CA TYR A 63 2.68 1.90 -3.20
C TYR A 63 3.22 0.52 -3.60
N LEU A 64 2.53 -0.16 -4.52
CA LEU A 64 2.93 -1.49 -4.99
C LEU A 64 4.25 -1.44 -5.75
N GLU A 65 4.43 -0.45 -6.62
CA GLU A 65 5.67 -0.22 -7.35
C GLU A 65 6.86 -0.01 -6.38
N ASN A 66 6.67 0.83 -5.37
CA ASN A 66 7.72 1.08 -4.37
C ASN A 66 8.06 -0.15 -3.52
N GLN A 67 7.11 -1.07 -3.29
CA GLN A 67 7.41 -2.34 -2.64
C GLN A 67 8.34 -3.19 -3.50
N ASP A 68 8.02 -3.34 -4.79
CA ASP A 68 8.84 -4.11 -5.73
C ASP A 68 10.24 -3.50 -5.87
N GLU A 69 10.33 -2.18 -6.03
CA GLU A 69 11.61 -1.47 -6.09
C GLU A 69 12.43 -1.62 -4.82
N LEU A 70 11.79 -1.58 -3.65
CA LEU A 70 12.45 -1.76 -2.36
C LEU A 70 13.05 -3.17 -2.24
N VAL A 71 12.29 -4.20 -2.64
CA VAL A 71 12.76 -5.59 -2.64
C VAL A 71 13.98 -5.74 -3.53
N GLU A 72 13.94 -5.23 -4.76
CA GLU A 72 15.05 -5.33 -5.70
C GLU A 72 16.29 -4.56 -5.23
N ARG A 73 16.09 -3.35 -4.70
CA ARG A 73 17.17 -2.56 -4.09
C ARG A 73 17.82 -3.29 -2.92
N MET A 74 17.02 -3.88 -2.05
CA MET A 74 17.50 -4.66 -0.91
C MET A 74 18.32 -5.88 -1.36
N LYS A 75 17.86 -6.62 -2.38
CA LYS A 75 18.62 -7.74 -2.95
C LYS A 75 19.99 -7.31 -3.47
N GLN A 76 20.05 -6.20 -4.20
CA GLN A 76 21.30 -5.66 -4.72
C GLN A 76 22.26 -5.23 -3.61
N GLN A 77 21.74 -4.54 -2.58
CA GLN A 77 22.53 -4.11 -1.43
C GLN A 77 23.07 -5.28 -0.60
N PHE A 78 22.30 -6.36 -0.50
CA PHE A 78 22.66 -7.54 0.31
C PHE A 78 23.50 -8.58 -0.44
N ALA A 79 23.56 -8.52 -1.78
CA ALA A 79 24.34 -9.41 -2.63
C ALA A 79 25.77 -9.71 -2.11
N PRO A 80 26.61 -8.73 -1.76
CA PRO A 80 27.98 -9.01 -1.30
C PRO A 80 28.03 -9.81 0.01
N HIS A 81 27.08 -9.57 0.93
CA HIS A 81 26.98 -10.35 2.17
C HIS A 81 26.57 -11.80 1.88
N LEU A 82 25.59 -11.97 0.98
CA LEU A 82 25.12 -13.28 0.54
C LEU A 82 26.25 -14.11 -0.10
N GLU A 83 27.07 -13.49 -0.95
CA GLU A 83 28.20 -14.15 -1.61
C GLU A 83 29.24 -14.65 -0.60
N GLN A 84 29.58 -13.84 0.41
CA GLN A 84 30.49 -14.25 1.47
C GLN A 84 29.95 -15.45 2.26
N LYS A 85 28.66 -15.42 2.60
CA LYS A 85 27.99 -16.50 3.33
C LYS A 85 27.90 -17.77 2.50
N GLN A 86 27.59 -17.65 1.20
CA GLN A 86 27.57 -18.77 0.26
C GLN A 86 28.95 -19.42 0.14
N ALA A 87 30.04 -18.65 0.10
CA ALA A 87 31.39 -19.20 0.04
C ALA A 87 31.72 -20.06 1.27
N GLN A 88 31.32 -19.63 2.46
CA GLN A 88 31.47 -20.40 3.70
C GLN A 88 30.64 -21.69 3.67
N LEU A 89 29.39 -21.61 3.24
CA LEU A 89 28.50 -22.77 3.16
C LEU A 89 28.96 -23.79 2.12
N ARG A 90 29.59 -23.36 1.02
CA ARG A 90 30.20 -24.27 0.04
C ARG A 90 31.33 -25.11 0.61
N GLN A 91 32.04 -24.64 1.64
CA GLN A 91 33.05 -25.43 2.32
C GLN A 91 32.42 -26.57 3.16
N GLN A 92 31.21 -26.35 3.67
CA GLN A 92 30.50 -27.32 4.51
C GLN A 92 29.61 -28.28 3.70
N TYR A 93 28.89 -27.79 2.70
CA TYR A 93 27.87 -28.53 1.94
C TYR A 93 28.32 -28.88 0.51
N GLY A 94 29.49 -28.40 0.08
CA GLY A 94 30.07 -28.68 -1.24
C GLY A 94 29.94 -27.54 -2.27
N PRO A 95 30.68 -27.63 -3.39
CA PRO A 95 30.86 -26.54 -4.35
C PRO A 95 29.59 -26.13 -5.10
N ASN A 96 28.60 -27.02 -5.20
CA ASN A 96 27.34 -26.77 -5.90
C ASN A 96 26.29 -26.07 -5.03
N PHE A 97 26.60 -25.74 -3.78
CA PHE A 97 25.67 -25.03 -2.91
C PHE A 97 25.43 -23.60 -3.41
N THR A 98 24.16 -23.21 -3.50
CA THR A 98 23.70 -21.88 -3.90
C THR A 98 22.70 -21.37 -2.87
N LEU A 99 22.95 -20.16 -2.37
CA LEU A 99 22.09 -19.48 -1.41
C LEU A 99 21.32 -18.40 -2.15
N ARG A 100 19.98 -18.44 -2.09
CA ARG A 100 19.14 -17.31 -2.55
C ARG A 100 18.91 -16.33 -1.40
N PRO A 101 18.71 -15.02 -1.67
CA PRO A 101 18.39 -14.04 -0.63
C PRO A 101 17.21 -14.45 0.25
N GLU A 102 16.14 -14.99 -0.35
CA GLU A 102 14.92 -15.42 0.36
C GLU A 102 15.15 -16.61 1.30
N GLN A 103 16.28 -17.31 1.17
CA GLN A 103 16.67 -18.41 2.06
C GLN A 103 17.54 -17.92 3.22
N ASP A 104 17.96 -16.65 3.20
CA ASP A 104 18.79 -16.06 4.22
C ASP A 104 17.92 -15.37 5.30
N PRO A 105 17.97 -15.82 6.57
CA PRO A 105 17.12 -15.28 7.63
C PRO A 105 17.48 -13.84 8.02
N GLU A 106 18.72 -13.39 7.79
CA GLU A 106 19.13 -12.01 8.06
C GLU A 106 18.54 -11.08 7.01
N PHE A 107 18.63 -11.47 5.72
CA PHE A 107 17.97 -10.76 4.63
C PHE A 107 16.48 -10.62 4.85
N MET A 108 15.78 -11.72 5.16
CA MET A 108 14.32 -11.69 5.37
C MET A 108 13.93 -10.76 6.52
N LYS A 109 14.66 -10.79 7.64
CA LYS A 109 14.40 -9.89 8.77
C LYS A 109 14.59 -8.42 8.42
N LEU A 110 15.62 -8.10 7.63
CA LEU A 110 15.86 -6.73 7.17
C LEU A 110 14.78 -6.28 6.19
N LEU A 111 14.42 -7.15 5.24
CA LEU A 111 13.37 -6.89 4.26
C LEU A 111 12.02 -6.64 4.93
N ASP A 112 11.61 -7.50 5.87
CA ASP A 112 10.35 -7.35 6.62
C ASP A 112 10.31 -6.00 7.35
N LYS A 113 11.42 -5.60 7.97
CA LYS A 113 11.52 -4.30 8.64
C LYS A 113 11.34 -3.14 7.66
N GLN A 114 12.00 -3.18 6.50
CA GLN A 114 11.90 -2.11 5.50
C GLN A 114 10.50 -2.05 4.88
N LEU A 115 9.89 -3.19 4.58
CA LEU A 115 8.51 -3.25 4.09
C LEU A 115 7.50 -2.74 5.11
N ALA A 116 7.67 -3.08 6.39
CA ALA A 116 6.83 -2.53 7.46
C ALA A 116 6.96 -1.01 7.59
N GLN A 117 8.18 -0.47 7.46
CA GLN A 117 8.40 0.99 7.45
C GLN A 117 7.76 1.67 6.23
N LEU A 118 7.79 1.04 5.05
CA LEU A 118 7.10 1.53 3.87
C LEU A 118 5.58 1.51 4.07
N ASP A 119 5.05 0.42 4.61
CA ASP A 119 3.63 0.23 4.90
C ASP A 119 3.11 1.28 5.89
N GLU A 120 3.86 1.54 6.97
CA GLU A 120 3.52 2.57 7.96
C GLU A 120 3.46 3.97 7.33
N GLN A 121 4.45 4.33 6.49
CA GLN A 121 4.48 5.61 5.80
C GLN A 121 3.26 5.81 4.90
N TYR A 122 2.93 4.80 4.09
CA TYR A 122 1.77 4.85 3.20
C TYR A 122 0.45 4.83 3.97
N THR A 123 0.38 4.08 5.07
CA THR A 123 -0.80 4.05 5.94
C THR A 123 -1.05 5.41 6.57
N ASN A 124 0.00 6.11 6.99
CA ASN A 124 -0.11 7.46 7.54
C ASN A 124 -0.62 8.45 6.49
N ILE A 125 -0.09 8.41 5.25
CA ILE A 125 -0.56 9.26 4.15
C ILE A 125 -2.02 8.98 3.82
N LEU A 126 -2.40 7.70 3.71
CA LEU A 126 -3.78 7.29 3.46
C LEU A 126 -4.71 7.76 4.58
N SER A 127 -4.28 7.66 5.84
CA SER A 127 -5.07 8.10 7.00
C SER A 127 -5.32 9.59 6.95
N GLN A 128 -4.29 10.39 6.66
CA GLN A 128 -4.43 11.84 6.47
C GLN A 128 -5.37 12.18 5.32
N ALA A 129 -5.28 11.46 4.19
CA ALA A 129 -6.20 11.63 3.07
C ALA A 129 -7.66 11.33 3.46
N LYS A 130 -7.89 10.27 4.25
CA LYS A 130 -9.23 9.95 4.79
C LYS A 130 -9.75 11.05 5.71
N GLU A 131 -8.92 11.58 6.59
CA GLU A 131 -9.30 12.68 7.49
C GLU A 131 -9.64 13.97 6.70
N GLN A 132 -8.86 14.29 5.68
CA GLN A 132 -9.17 15.40 4.78
C GLN A 132 -10.49 15.19 4.04
N LEU A 133 -10.76 13.97 3.54
CA LEU A 133 -12.04 13.63 2.92
C LEU A 133 -13.21 13.80 3.89
N LYS A 134 -13.08 13.34 5.14
CA LYS A 134 -14.09 13.57 6.17
C LYS A 134 -14.40 15.06 6.37
N GLN A 135 -13.35 15.88 6.52
CA GLN A 135 -13.51 17.33 6.69
C GLN A 135 -14.18 17.99 5.48
N MET A 136 -13.76 17.63 4.26
CA MET A 136 -14.35 18.15 3.02
C MET A 136 -15.83 17.75 2.87
N LEU A 137 -16.18 16.53 3.27
CA LEU A 137 -17.54 16.02 3.20
C LEU A 137 -18.42 16.46 4.38
N GLY A 138 -17.85 17.11 5.40
CA GLY A 138 -18.58 17.56 6.59
C GLY A 138 -19.04 16.40 7.49
N ILE A 139 -18.21 15.36 7.61
CA ILE A 139 -18.51 14.12 8.32
C ILE A 139 -17.57 13.97 9.51
N GLU A 140 -18.10 13.67 10.70
CA GLU A 140 -17.33 13.41 11.93
C GLU A 140 -16.98 11.91 12.07
#